data_AF-A0A542UJV9-F1
#
_entry.id   AF-A0A542UJV9-F1
#
_cell.length_a   1.000
_cell.length_b   1.000
_cell.length_c   1.000
_cell.angle_alpha   90.00
_cell.angle_beta   90.00
_cell.angle_gamma   90.00
#
_symmetry.space_group_name_H-M   'P 1'
#
loop_
_entity.id
_entity.type
_entity.pdbx_description
1 polymer ?
#
loop_
_entity_poly.entity_id
_entity_poly.type
_entity_poly.pdbx_seq_one_letter_code
_entity_poly.pdbx_strand_id
1 'polypeptide(L)'
;MHPREPQEPRDPGTPLPFFVYGTLRPGEANHDLFLRGRIAAEEPARLPGAALYDGPGYPYAVERPGGEVRGELITPRPESYAELLAALDRLEEHAPGDSRNLYERVARDVIRTADGTPTLAWVYLAAPPVAARLRATGTPIEGGDWLSRR
;
A
#
# COMPACT_ATOMS: atom_id res chain seq x y z
N MET A 1 2.17 28.58 -12.66
CA MET A 1 2.55 27.26 -12.12
C MET A 1 2.09 27.23 -10.67
N HIS A 2 1.07 26.42 -10.33
CA HIS A 2 0.65 26.29 -8.94
C HIS A 2 1.59 25.31 -8.22
N PRO A 3 2.19 25.68 -7.07
CA PRO A 3 2.94 24.73 -6.26
C PRO A 3 1.96 23.67 -5.72
N ARG A 4 2.31 22.39 -5.83
CA ARG A 4 1.55 21.31 -5.20
C ARG A 4 1.79 21.40 -3.70
N GLU A 5 0.74 21.72 -2.96
CA GLU A 5 0.75 21.72 -1.49
C GLU A 5 1.08 20.31 -0.96
N PRO A 6 1.78 20.20 0.18
CA PRO A 6 1.95 18.92 0.86
C PRO A 6 0.57 18.39 1.23
N GLN A 7 0.20 17.21 0.73
CA GLN A 7 -1.07 16.59 1.11
C GLN A 7 -0.98 16.19 2.59
N GLU A 8 -1.63 16.97 3.46
CA GLU A 8 -1.88 16.58 4.85
C GLU A 8 -2.56 15.20 4.90
N PRO A 9 -2.28 14.39 5.95
CA PRO A 9 -2.97 13.12 6.13
C PRO A 9 -4.47 13.39 6.32
N ARG A 10 -5.24 13.15 5.26
CA ARG A 10 -6.70 13.27 5.28
C ARG A 10 -7.26 12.18 6.20
N ASP A 11 -7.95 12.58 7.27
CA ASP A 11 -8.81 11.67 8.03
C ASP A 11 -10.14 11.52 7.26
N PRO A 12 -10.43 10.35 6.68
CA PRO A 12 -11.51 10.17 5.72
C PRO A 12 -12.92 10.18 6.36
N GLY A 13 -13.04 10.17 7.69
CA GLY A 13 -14.34 10.13 8.39
C GLY A 13 -15.20 8.88 8.10
N THR A 14 -14.74 7.97 7.23
CA THR A 14 -15.37 6.72 6.79
C THR A 14 -14.27 5.67 6.56
N PRO A 15 -14.49 4.39 6.88
CA PRO A 15 -13.52 3.32 6.62
C PRO A 15 -13.12 3.26 5.15
N LEU A 16 -11.81 3.29 4.87
CA LEU A 16 -11.25 3.21 3.52
C LEU A 16 -10.84 1.77 3.17
N PRO A 17 -10.96 1.35 1.91
CA PRO A 17 -10.34 0.11 1.46
C PRO A 17 -8.79 0.18 1.57
N PHE A 18 -8.14 -0.97 1.49
CA PHE A 18 -6.68 -1.09 1.53
C PHE A 18 -6.13 -1.40 0.14
N PHE A 19 -5.06 -0.73 -0.28
CA PHE A 19 -4.32 -1.14 -1.46
C PHE A 19 -3.08 -1.94 -1.05
N VAL A 20 -3.02 -3.20 -1.51
CA VAL A 20 -1.94 -4.13 -1.20
C VAL A 20 -1.14 -4.48 -2.46
N TYR A 21 0.18 -4.49 -2.35
CA TYR A 21 1.08 -4.62 -3.51
C TYR A 21 2.19 -5.66 -3.32
N GLY A 22 2.17 -6.40 -2.20
CA GLY A 22 3.22 -7.36 -1.82
C GLY A 22 2.64 -8.66 -1.27
N THR A 23 3.13 -9.11 -0.11
CA THR A 23 2.79 -10.41 0.50
C THR A 23 1.32 -10.60 0.89
N LEU A 24 0.53 -9.54 0.83
CA LEU A 24 -0.92 -9.58 1.07
C LEU A 24 -1.72 -9.79 -0.21
N ARG A 25 -1.07 -9.92 -1.38
CA ARG A 25 -1.75 -10.24 -2.65
C ARG A 25 -2.17 -11.72 -2.73
N PRO A 26 -3.19 -12.06 -3.54
CA PRO A 26 -3.65 -13.43 -3.73
C PRO A 26 -2.53 -14.41 -4.05
N GLY A 27 -2.50 -15.53 -3.32
CA GLY A 27 -1.48 -16.58 -3.48
C GLY A 27 -0.17 -16.35 -2.71
N GLU A 28 -0.04 -15.23 -1.99
CA GLU A 28 1.06 -14.98 -1.06
C GLU A 28 0.73 -15.46 0.37
N ALA A 29 1.77 -15.67 1.18
CA ALA A 29 1.65 -16.30 2.50
C ALA A 29 0.73 -15.54 3.48
N ASN A 30 0.69 -14.21 3.40
CA ASN A 30 -0.11 -13.40 4.33
C ASN A 30 -1.55 -13.18 3.85
N HIS A 31 -1.87 -13.47 2.59
CA HIS A 31 -3.21 -13.25 2.05
C HIS A 31 -4.28 -14.01 2.85
N ASP A 32 -4.15 -15.32 2.94
CA ASP A 32 -5.15 -16.16 3.62
C ASP A 32 -5.16 -15.96 5.13
N LEU A 33 -4.01 -15.67 5.74
CA LEU A 33 -3.89 -15.46 7.18
C LEU A 33 -4.66 -14.22 7.64
N PHE A 34 -4.61 -13.16 6.84
CA PHE A 34 -5.18 -11.87 7.22
C PHE A 34 -6.53 -11.59 6.58
N LEU A 35 -6.75 -11.97 5.31
CA LEU A 35 -7.90 -11.49 4.53
C LEU A 35 -9.05 -12.49 4.44
N ARG A 36 -8.79 -13.80 4.57
CA ARG A 36 -9.81 -14.84 4.46
C ARG A 36 -10.95 -14.63 5.46
N GLY A 37 -12.18 -14.55 4.95
CA GLY A 37 -13.38 -14.33 5.76
C GLY A 37 -13.60 -12.88 6.23
N ARG A 38 -12.62 -11.98 6.04
CA ARG A 38 -12.69 -10.58 6.51
C ARG A 38 -12.95 -9.56 5.39
N ILE A 39 -12.87 -9.98 4.13
CA ILE A 39 -13.04 -9.12 2.96
C ILE A 39 -14.42 -9.28 2.32
N ALA A 40 -14.97 -8.17 1.83
CA ALA A 40 -16.20 -8.09 1.05
C ALA A 40 -15.92 -8.13 -0.46
N ALA A 41 -14.82 -7.51 -0.90
CA ALA A 41 -14.37 -7.52 -2.28
C ALA A 41 -12.84 -7.40 -2.37
N GLU A 42 -12.30 -7.90 -3.47
CA GLU A 42 -10.90 -7.80 -3.88
C GLU A 42 -10.87 -7.54 -5.40
N GLU A 43 -10.17 -6.50 -5.82
CA GLU A 43 -10.14 -6.07 -7.22
C GLU A 43 -8.76 -5.56 -7.64
N PRO A 44 -8.27 -5.89 -8.85
CA PRO A 44 -7.00 -5.36 -9.33
C PRO A 44 -6.99 -3.84 -9.43
N ALA A 45 -5.93 -3.21 -8.94
CA ALA A 45 -5.78 -1.76 -8.93
C ALA A 45 -4.33 -1.32 -9.17
N ARG A 46 -4.14 -0.01 -9.41
CA ARG A 46 -2.84 0.61 -9.65
C ARG A 46 -2.67 1.83 -8.75
N LEU A 47 -1.49 1.97 -8.16
CA LEU A 47 -1.09 3.15 -7.40
C LEU A 47 -0.15 4.01 -8.27
N PRO A 48 -0.62 5.14 -8.80
CA PRO A 48 0.23 6.07 -9.52
C PRO A 48 1.15 6.85 -8.57
N GLY A 49 2.28 7.32 -9.09
CA GLY A 49 3.21 8.14 -8.32
C GLY A 49 4.05 7.36 -7.31
N ALA A 50 4.18 6.05 -7.48
CA ALA A 50 4.98 5.18 -6.63
C ALA A 50 5.85 4.22 -7.45
N ALA A 51 6.89 3.68 -6.84
CA ALA A 51 7.70 2.60 -7.38
C ALA A 51 8.00 1.56 -6.30
N LEU A 52 8.18 0.31 -6.72
CA LEU A 52 8.57 -0.78 -5.83
C LEU A 52 10.09 -0.94 -5.79
N TYR A 53 10.58 -1.24 -4.60
CA TYR A 53 11.96 -1.67 -4.35
C TYR A 53 11.95 -3.02 -3.65
N ASP A 54 13.00 -3.80 -3.91
CA ASP A 54 13.23 -5.06 -3.22
C ASP A 54 13.53 -4.87 -1.74
N GLY A 55 13.07 -5.81 -0.93
CA GLY A 55 13.37 -5.92 0.49
C GLY A 55 13.69 -7.36 0.88
N PRO A 56 13.91 -7.64 2.17
CA PRO A 56 14.24 -8.97 2.65
C PRO A 56 13.00 -9.89 2.68
N GLY A 57 12.54 -10.31 1.50
CA GLY A 57 11.39 -11.21 1.33
C GLY A 57 10.03 -10.51 1.12
N TYR A 58 10.01 -9.18 1.02
CA TYR A 58 8.81 -8.38 0.77
C TYR A 58 9.18 -7.03 0.12
N PRO A 59 8.29 -6.42 -0.67
CA PRO A 59 8.57 -5.17 -1.37
C PRO A 59 8.32 -3.93 -0.51
N TYR A 60 8.99 -2.84 -0.87
CA TYR A 60 8.74 -1.49 -0.35
C TYR A 60 8.18 -0.59 -1.46
N ALA A 61 7.01 0.02 -1.25
CA ALA A 61 6.53 1.09 -2.11
C ALA A 61 7.10 2.45 -1.66
N VAL A 62 7.65 3.20 -2.61
CA VAL A 62 8.26 4.52 -2.39
C VAL A 62 7.64 5.51 -3.36
N GLU A 63 7.32 6.72 -2.88
CA GLU A 63 6.83 7.80 -3.75
C GLU A 63 7.84 8.11 -4.87
N ARG A 64 7.37 8.07 -6.11
CA ARG A 64 8.14 8.36 -7.32
C ARG A 64 7.21 8.95 -8.39
N PRO A 65 7.31 10.25 -8.70
CA PRO A 65 6.57 10.86 -9.79
C PRO A 65 6.76 10.09 -11.11
N GLY A 66 5.66 9.82 -11.82
CA GLY A 66 5.67 9.06 -13.08
C GLY A 66 5.84 7.54 -12.92
N GLY A 67 6.00 7.02 -11.70
CA GLY A 67 5.94 5.59 -11.41
C GLY A 67 4.50 5.08 -11.28
N GLU A 68 4.33 3.77 -11.38
CA GLU A 68 3.09 3.05 -11.09
C GLU A 68 3.42 1.75 -10.35
N VAL A 69 2.59 1.39 -9.38
CA VAL A 69 2.64 0.10 -8.68
C VAL A 69 1.35 -0.67 -8.93
N ARG A 70 1.45 -1.96 -9.25
CA ARG A 70 0.31 -2.86 -9.43
C ARG A 70 0.00 -3.59 -8.14
N GLY A 71 -1.28 -3.73 -7.83
CA GLY A 71 -1.73 -4.38 -6.61
C GLY A 71 -3.20 -4.75 -6.65
N GLU A 72 -3.74 -5.04 -5.48
CA GLU A 72 -5.17 -5.28 -5.27
C GLU A 72 -5.75 -4.21 -4.35
N LEU A 73 -6.97 -3.79 -4.65
CA LEU A 73 -7.83 -3.02 -3.78
C LEU A 73 -8.69 -3.99 -2.96
N ILE A 74 -8.47 -4.00 -1.67
CA ILE A 74 -9.17 -4.85 -0.71
C ILE A 74 -10.23 -4.02 0.00
N THR A 75 -11.49 -4.41 -0.16
CA THR A 75 -12.61 -3.83 0.58
C THR A 75 -12.95 -4.74 1.76
N PRO A 76 -12.68 -4.32 3.01
CA PRO A 76 -13.03 -5.09 4.20
C PRO A 76 -14.54 -5.17 4.38
N ARG A 77 -15.00 -6.23 5.05
CA ARG A 77 -16.35 -6.23 5.63
C ARG A 77 -16.43 -5.17 6.73
N PRO A 78 -17.53 -4.41 6.84
CA PRO A 78 -17.69 -3.41 7.90
C PRO A 78 -17.43 -3.96 9.30
N GLU A 79 -17.93 -5.16 9.59
CA GLU A 79 -17.77 -5.86 10.88
C GLU A 79 -16.33 -6.30 11.17
N SER A 80 -15.50 -6.47 10.14
CA SER A 80 -14.10 -6.90 10.26
C SER A 80 -13.11 -5.75 10.12
N TYR A 81 -13.57 -4.53 9.81
CA TYR A 81 -12.71 -3.41 9.45
C TYR A 81 -11.68 -3.07 10.54
N ALA A 82 -12.14 -2.88 11.78
CA ALA A 82 -11.27 -2.48 12.88
C ALA A 82 -10.23 -3.56 13.23
N GLU A 83 -10.64 -4.84 13.22
CA GLU A 83 -9.74 -5.96 13.45
C GLU A 83 -8.70 -6.08 12.34
N LEU A 84 -9.12 -5.97 11.08
CA LEU A 84 -8.23 -6.05 9.93
C LEU A 84 -7.23 -4.89 9.92
N LEU A 85 -7.69 -3.66 10.16
CA LEU A 85 -6.82 -2.48 10.27
C LEU A 85 -5.74 -2.69 11.34
N ALA A 86 -6.13 -3.14 12.53
CA ALA A 86 -5.20 -3.40 13.62
C ALA A 86 -4.24 -4.57 13.32
N ALA A 87 -4.71 -5.58 12.58
CA ALA A 87 -3.86 -6.71 12.17
C ALA A 87 -2.82 -6.28 11.13
N LEU A 88 -3.20 -5.45 10.16
CA LEU A 88 -2.28 -4.88 9.17
C LEU A 88 -1.27 -3.94 9.83
N ASP A 89 -1.70 -3.06 10.74
CA ASP A 89 -0.78 -2.20 11.49
C ASP A 89 0.26 -3.01 12.28
N ARG A 90 -0.15 -4.12 12.91
CA ARG A 90 0.79 -5.01 13.62
C ARG A 90 1.74 -5.73 12.68
N LEU A 91 1.26 -6.19 11.52
CA LEU A 91 2.08 -6.89 10.53
C LEU A 91 3.18 -5.97 10.00
N GLU A 92 2.85 -4.71 9.74
CA GLU A 92 3.77 -3.71 9.19
C GLU A 92 4.60 -3.00 10.28
N GLU A 93 4.50 -3.47 11.54
CA GLU A 93 5.10 -2.86 12.73
C GLU A 93 4.82 -1.34 12.83
N HIS A 94 3.66 -0.90 12.33
CA HIS A 94 3.28 0.50 12.27
C HIS A 94 2.72 0.97 13.61
N ALA A 95 3.40 1.94 14.23
CA ALA A 95 2.91 2.68 15.39
C ALA A 95 2.77 4.18 15.04
N PRO A 96 1.55 4.78 15.12
CA PRO A 96 1.35 6.19 14.80
C PRO A 96 2.34 7.11 15.55
N GLY A 97 3.14 7.88 14.81
CA GLY A 97 4.13 8.81 15.37
C GLY A 97 5.50 8.23 15.75
N ASP A 98 5.75 6.93 15.53
CA ASP A 98 7.07 6.32 15.78
C ASP A 98 8.02 6.51 14.59
N SER A 99 9.20 7.09 14.84
CA SER A 99 10.23 7.34 13.82
C SER A 99 10.95 6.08 13.35
N ARG A 100 10.73 4.94 14.02
CA ARG A 100 11.29 3.63 13.66
C ARG A 100 10.41 2.83 12.72
N ASN A 101 9.20 3.32 12.42
CA ASN A 101 8.29 2.68 11.49
C ASN A 101 9.01 2.40 10.16
N LEU A 102 8.87 1.16 9.66
CA LEU A 102 9.32 0.82 8.32
C LEU A 102 8.36 1.36 7.26
N TYR A 103 7.08 1.47 7.63
CA TYR A 103 6.00 1.95 6.77
C TYR A 103 5.16 3.03 7.44
N GLU A 104 4.71 3.99 6.64
CA GLU A 104 3.68 4.96 7.00
C GLU A 104 2.38 4.60 6.29
N ARG A 105 1.28 4.53 7.05
CA ARG A 105 -0.05 4.38 6.49
C ARG A 105 -0.59 5.73 6.02
N VAL A 106 -0.76 5.87 4.71
CA VAL A 106 -1.23 7.11 4.07
C VAL A 106 -2.46 6.84 3.21
N ALA A 107 -3.36 7.83 3.11
CA ALA A 107 -4.46 7.79 2.16
C ALA A 107 -3.97 8.24 0.77
N ARG A 108 -4.18 7.41 -0.26
CA ARG A 108 -3.81 7.71 -1.65
C ARG A 108 -4.92 7.28 -2.61
N ASP A 109 -5.05 8.02 -3.70
CA ASP A 109 -5.94 7.63 -4.80
C ASP A 109 -5.29 6.49 -5.58
N VAL A 110 -5.99 5.37 -5.65
CA VAL A 110 -5.63 4.22 -6.49
C VAL A 110 -6.65 4.07 -7.61
N ILE A 111 -6.19 3.58 -8.75
CA ILE A 111 -7.02 3.44 -9.96
C ILE A 111 -7.48 1.99 -10.06
N ARG A 112 -8.79 1.75 -9.96
CA ARG A 112 -9.37 0.42 -10.20
C ARG A 112 -9.10 0.01 -11.66
N THR A 113 -8.61 -1.20 -11.87
CA THR A 113 -8.27 -1.69 -13.22
C THR A 113 -9.52 -1.98 -14.04
N ALA A 114 -10.62 -2.35 -13.40
CA ALA A 114 -11.86 -2.74 -14.08
C ALA A 114 -12.47 -1.59 -14.90
N ASP A 115 -12.42 -0.36 -14.38
CA ASP A 115 -13.14 0.79 -14.95
C ASP A 115 -12.34 2.11 -14.95
N GLY A 116 -11.13 2.11 -14.40
CA GLY A 116 -10.29 3.32 -14.30
C GLY A 116 -10.70 4.29 -13.19
N THR A 117 -11.63 3.92 -12.32
CA THR A 117 -12.13 4.81 -11.26
C THR A 117 -11.07 5.06 -10.19
N PRO A 118 -10.72 6.33 -9.90
CA PRO A 118 -9.93 6.68 -8.73
C PRO A 118 -10.71 6.39 -7.45
N THR A 119 -10.10 5.65 -6.53
CA THR A 119 -10.66 5.29 -5.23
C THR A 119 -9.63 5.61 -4.15
N LEU A 120 -10.04 6.32 -3.10
CA LEU A 120 -9.15 6.61 -1.97
C LEU A 120 -8.96 5.33 -1.14
N ALA A 121 -7.72 4.95 -0.90
CA ALA A 121 -7.37 3.74 -0.15
C ALA A 121 -6.22 4.00 0.82
N TRP A 122 -6.16 3.20 1.89
CA TRP A 122 -4.98 3.11 2.73
C TRP A 122 -3.86 2.39 1.99
N VAL A 123 -2.68 2.99 2.00
CA VAL A 123 -1.44 2.45 1.45
C VAL A 123 -0.36 2.51 2.52
N TYR A 124 0.38 1.43 2.71
CA TYR A 124 1.60 1.44 3.49
C TYR A 124 2.76 1.83 2.57
N LEU A 125 3.34 3.02 2.73
CA LEU A 125 4.53 3.44 1.98
C LEU A 125 5.76 3.37 2.87
N ALA A 126 6.94 3.11 2.31
CA ALA A 126 8.18 3.12 3.09
C ALA A 126 8.36 4.47 3.80
N ALA A 127 8.66 4.42 5.10
CA ALA A 127 8.86 5.62 5.89
C ALA A 127 10.02 6.48 5.33
N PRO A 128 10.04 7.80 5.55
CA PRO A 128 10.98 8.71 4.88
C PRO A 128 12.47 8.29 4.96
N PRO A 129 13.00 7.82 6.11
CA PRO A 129 14.39 7.35 6.18
C PRO A 129 14.65 6.10 5.33
N VAL A 130 13.70 5.16 5.32
CA VAL A 130 13.76 3.92 4.53
C VAL A 130 13.65 4.26 3.04
N ALA A 131 12.69 5.09 2.67
CA ALA A 131 12.51 5.58 1.30
C ALA A 131 13.76 6.28 0.76
N ALA A 132 14.42 7.13 1.56
CA ALA A 132 15.67 7.77 1.18
C ALA A 132 16.79 6.76 0.93
N ARG A 133 16.93 5.74 1.79
CA ARG A 133 17.92 4.66 1.63
C ARG A 133 17.65 3.83 0.36
N LEU A 134 16.39 3.47 0.12
CA LEU A 134 15.98 2.69 -1.05
C LEU A 134 16.23 3.44 -2.36
N ARG A 135 15.93 4.75 -2.41
CA ARG A 135 16.26 5.57 -3.58
C ARG A 135 17.76 5.65 -3.86
N ALA A 136 18.59 5.62 -2.82
CA ALA A 136 20.04 5.72 -2.96
C ALA A 136 20.73 4.39 -3.32
N THR A 137 20.23 3.27 -2.79
CA THR A 137 20.96 1.99 -2.81
C THR A 137 20.09 0.76 -3.03
N GLY A 138 18.77 0.91 -3.08
CA GLY A 138 17.84 -0.19 -3.26
C GLY A 138 17.80 -0.68 -4.70
N THR A 139 17.34 -1.93 -4.88
CA THR A 139 17.09 -2.50 -6.21
C THR A 139 15.65 -2.24 -6.60
N PRO A 140 15.37 -1.43 -7.65
CA PRO A 140 14.01 -1.21 -8.10
C PRO A 140 13.42 -2.50 -8.71
N ILE A 141 12.12 -2.69 -8.51
CA ILE A 141 11.36 -3.76 -9.17
C ILE A 141 10.76 -3.16 -10.45
N GLU A 142 11.37 -3.49 -11.58
CA GLU A 142 10.95 -3.00 -12.88
C GLU A 142 9.50 -3.38 -13.20
N GLY A 143 8.75 -2.44 -13.78
CA GLY A 143 7.33 -2.64 -14.10
C GLY A 143 6.37 -2.53 -12.92
N GLY A 144 6.86 -2.37 -11.68
CA GLY A 144 6.04 -2.06 -10.51
C GLY A 144 5.10 -3.17 -10.06
N ASP A 145 5.36 -4.42 -10.44
CA ASP A 145 4.57 -5.59 -10.04
C ASP A 145 5.43 -6.54 -9.21
N TRP A 146 5.04 -6.77 -7.96
CA TRP A 146 5.77 -7.72 -7.10
C TRP A 146 5.72 -9.15 -7.64
N LEU A 147 4.59 -9.55 -8.23
CA LEU A 147 4.40 -10.93 -8.67
C LEU A 147 5.17 -11.26 -9.95
N SER A 148 5.66 -10.25 -10.68
CA SER A 148 6.46 -10.47 -11.90
C SER A 148 7.91 -10.88 -11.61
N ARG A 149 8.34 -10.88 -10.35
CA ARG A 149 9.67 -11.34 -9.93
C ARG A 149 9.80 -12.85 -9.77
N ARG A 150 8.69 -13.59 -9.80
CA ARG A 150 8.67 -15.05 -9.68
C ARG A 150 8.94 -15.74 -11.01
#